data_AF-A0A3B9K9B7-F1
#
_entry.id   AF-A0A3B9K9B7-F1
#
_cell.length_a   1.000
_cell.length_b   1.000
_cell.length_c   1.000
_cell.angle_alpha   90.00
_cell.angle_beta   90.00
_cell.angle_gamma   90.00
#
_symmetry.space_group_name_H-M   'P 1'
#
loop_
_entity.id
_entity.type
_entity.pdbx_description
1 polymer ?
#
loop_
_entity_poly.entity_id
_entity_poly.type
_entity_poly.pdbx_seq_one_letter_code
_entity_poly.pdbx_strand_id
1 'polypeptide(L)' 'SLHHPLLGDTVYGPEKQPYKTEGQVLHAGVLGFIHPETKEYMEFSVPLPDYFEELLDKLRKKKDA' A
#
# COMPACT_ATOMS: atom_id res chain seq x y z
N SER A 1 18.76 0.66 1.96
CA SER A 1 17.62 -0.28 1.90
C SER A 1 17.55 -1.02 3.23
N LEU A 2 16.36 -1.25 3.77
CA LEU A 2 16.16 -1.89 5.09
C LEU A 2 16.02 -3.41 5.02
N HIS A 3 16.34 -4.04 3.88
CA HIS A 3 16.17 -5.48 3.63
C HIS A 3 14.72 -6.01 3.73
N HIS A 4 13.73 -5.12 3.64
CA HIS A 4 12.31 -5.45 3.60
C HIS A 4 11.66 -4.81 2.37
N PRO A 5 11.77 -5.43 1.18
CA PRO A 5 11.17 -4.89 -0.04
C PRO A 5 9.64 -5.00 -0.01
N LEU A 6 8.98 -4.17 -0.82
CA LEU A 6 7.53 -4.22 -0.99
C LEU A 6 7.12 -5.51 -1.70
N LEU A 7 6.03 -6.11 -1.24
CA LEU A 7 5.38 -7.20 -1.96
C LEU A 7 4.81 -6.66 -3.28
N GLY A 8 4.89 -7.44 -4.37
CA GLY A 8 4.44 -6.99 -5.68
C GLY A 8 5.44 -6.15 -6.46
N ASP A 9 6.58 -5.79 -5.87
CA ASP A 9 7.64 -5.04 -6.55
C ASP A 9 8.44 -5.94 -7.49
N THR A 10 8.38 -5.66 -8.80
CA THR A 10 9.07 -6.42 -9.83
C THR A 10 10.51 -5.95 -10.09
N VAL A 11 10.92 -4.81 -9.52
CA VAL A 11 12.25 -4.21 -9.73
C VAL A 11 13.15 -4.46 -8.53
N TYR A 12 12.63 -4.22 -7.32
CA TYR A 12 13.40 -4.32 -6.07
C TYR A 12 12.98 -5.49 -5.18
N GLY A 13 11.87 -6.15 -5.51
CA GLY A 13 11.33 -7.28 -4.76
C GLY A 13 11.91 -8.63 -5.17
N PRO A 14 11.62 -9.69 -4.39
CA PRO A 14 12.01 -11.05 -4.76
C PRO A 14 11.25 -11.53 -6.00
N GLU A 15 11.92 -12.35 -6.82
CA GLU A 15 11.34 -12.96 -8.04
C GLU A 15 10.15 -13.87 -7.72
N LYS A 16 10.23 -14.61 -6.59
CA LYS A 16 9.14 -15.48 -6.12
C LYS A 16 8.27 -14.73 -5.14
N GLN A 17 6.97 -14.63 -5.46
CA GLN A 17 5.99 -14.00 -4.61
C GLN A 17 4.84 -14.97 -4.30
N PRO A 18 4.58 -15.28 -3.01
CA PRO A 18 3.58 -16.28 -2.63
C PRO A 18 2.14 -15.79 -2.69
N TYR A 19 1.93 -14.49 -2.97
CA TYR A 19 0.61 -13.87 -3.04
C TYR A 19 0.40 -13.28 -4.43
N LYS A 20 -0.83 -13.40 -4.93
CA LYS A 20 -1.26 -12.69 -6.14
C LYS A 20 -1.55 -11.24 -5.77
N THR A 21 -0.85 -10.30 -6.41
CA THR A 21 -1.04 -8.85 -6.21
C THR A 21 -1.31 -8.18 -7.56
N GLU A 22 -1.90 -6.98 -7.54
CA GLU A 22 -2.15 -6.16 -8.74
C GLU A 22 -1.01 -5.16 -9.00
N GLY A 23 0.23 -5.59 -8.75
CA GLY A 23 1.41 -4.73 -8.73
C GLY A 23 1.96 -4.55 -7.32
N GLN A 24 2.72 -3.48 -7.10
CA GLN A 24 3.27 -3.13 -5.79
C GLN A 24 2.14 -2.93 -4.77
N VAL A 25 2.26 -3.58 -3.62
CA VAL A 25 1.33 -3.44 -2.49
C VAL A 25 1.66 -2.13 -1.77
N LEU A 26 1.36 -1.02 -2.45
CA LEU A 26 1.65 0.35 -2.06
C LEU A 26 0.40 1.21 -2.33
N HIS A 27 0.00 2.01 -1.35
CA HIS A 27 -1.20 2.84 -1.42
C HIS A 27 -0.91 4.23 -0.85
N ALA A 28 -1.21 5.27 -1.62
CA ALA A 28 -1.19 6.65 -1.14
C ALA A 28 -2.49 6.94 -0.37
N GLY A 29 -2.54 6.55 0.91
CA GLY A 29 -3.76 6.64 1.71
C GLY A 29 -4.22 8.05 2.03
N VAL A 30 -3.29 9.01 2.10
CA VAL A 30 -3.57 10.42 2.41
C VAL A 30 -2.70 11.31 1.52
N LEU A 31 -3.32 12.35 0.96
CA LEU A 31 -2.66 13.44 0.26
C LEU A 31 -2.99 14.76 0.95
N GLY A 32 -1.98 15.41 1.51
CA GLY A 32 -2.09 16.73 2.14
C GLY A 32 -1.21 17.75 1.45
N PHE A 33 -1.74 18.95 1.17
CA PHE A 33 -0.97 20.05 0.61
C PHE A 33 -1.59 21.41 0.93
N ILE A 34 -0.79 22.48 0.78
CA ILE A 34 -1.27 23.86 0.85
C ILE A 34 -1.83 24.25 -0.51
N HIS A 35 -3.11 24.61 -0.55
CA HIS A 35 -3.76 24.99 -1.80
C HIS A 35 -3.06 26.22 -2.42
N PRO A 36 -2.67 26.17 -3.71
CA PRO A 36 -1.80 27.18 -4.28
C PRO A 36 -2.44 28.57 -4.38
N GLU A 37 -3.77 28.66 -4.46
CA GLU A 37 -4.51 29.93 -4.52
C GLU A 37 -4.95 30.41 -3.13
N THR A 38 -5.84 29.67 -2.46
CA THR A 38 -6.37 29.99 -1.12
C THR A 38 -5.35 29.96 0.01
N LYS A 39 -4.20 29.28 -0.14
CA LYS A 39 -3.17 29.08 0.90
C LYS A 39 -3.64 28.31 2.14
N GLU A 40 -4.79 27.66 2.05
CA GLU A 40 -5.31 26.81 3.12
C GLU A 40 -4.73 25.40 3.02
N TYR A 41 -4.58 24.73 4.17
CA TYR A 41 -4.23 23.32 4.20
C TYR A 41 -5.44 22.48 3.76
N MET A 42 -5.21 21.58 2.81
CA MET A 42 -6.20 20.63 2.35
C MET A 42 -5.68 19.21 2.52
N GLU A 43 -6.55 18.30 2.92
CA GLU A 43 -6.24 16.89 3.09
C GLU A 43 -7.33 16.04 2.46
N PHE A 44 -6.89 15.02 1.72
CA PHE A 44 -7.75 14.06 1.05
C PHE A 44 -7.31 12.66 1.47
N SER A 45 -8.27 11.78 1.70
CA SER A 45 -8.01 10.38 2.01
C SER A 45 -8.82 9.47 1.10
N VAL A 46 -8.30 8.28 0.86
CA VAL A 46 -8.97 7.24 0.08
C VAL A 46 -8.87 5.90 0.80
N PRO A 47 -9.95 5.09 0.79
CA PRO A 47 -9.91 3.76 1.37
C PRO A 47 -8.88 2.88 0.67
N LEU A 48 -8.43 1.82 1.34
CA LEU A 48 -7.60 0.82 0.70
C LEU A 48 -8.36 0.13 -0.44
N PRO A 49 -7.68 -0.25 -1.54
CA PRO A 49 -8.28 -1.08 -2.58
C PRO A 49 -8.73 -2.44 -2.03
N ASP A 50 -9.82 -2.99 -2.56
CA ASP A 50 -10.42 -4.25 -2.07
C ASP A 50 -9.42 -5.41 -2.04
N TYR A 51 -8.59 -5.57 -3.08
CA TYR A 51 -7.57 -6.64 -3.14
C TYR A 51 -6.56 -6.53 -1.99
N PHE A 52 -6.26 -5.30 -1.55
CA PHE A 52 -5.30 -5.02 -0.51
C PHE A 52 -5.90 -5.39 0.86
N GLU A 53 -7.14 -4.99 1.12
CA GLU A 53 -7.85 -5.38 2.35
C GLU A 53 -7.99 -6.91 2.46
N GLU A 54 -8.38 -7.59 1.39
CA GLU A 54 -8.45 -9.05 1.36
C GLU A 54 -7.11 -9.72 1.65
N LEU A 55 -6.01 -9.16 1.12
CA LEU A 55 -4.66 -9.64 1.35
C LEU A 55 -4.27 -9.48 2.82
N LEU A 56 -4.53 -8.30 3.41
CA LEU A 56 -4.24 -8.03 4.83
C LEU A 56 -5.00 -8.99 5.74
N ASP A 57 -6.28 -9.26 5.44
CA ASP A 57 -7.09 -10.18 6.22
C ASP A 57 -6.58 -11.63 6.16
N LYS A 58 -6.13 -12.08 4.99
CA LYS A 58 -5.47 -13.40 4.84
C LYS A 58 -4.19 -13.48 5.69
N LEU A 59 -3.38 -12.42 5.69
CA LEU A 59 -2.13 -12.36 6.45
C LEU A 59 -2.37 -12.33 7.96
N ARG A 60 -3.37 -11.57 8.42
CA ARG A 60 -3.76 -11.50 9.85
C ARG A 60 -4.21 -12.88 10.34
N LYS A 61 -5.13 -13.54 9.63
CA LYS A 61 -5.62 -14.89 10.00
C LYS A 61 -4.52 -15.95 10.06
N LYS A 62 -3.52 -15.88 9.17
CA LYS A 62 -2.38 -16.81 9.17
C LYS A 62 -1.45 -16.60 10.37
N LYS A 63 -1.41 -15.40 10.95
CA LYS A 63 -0.58 -15.10 12.12
C LYS A 63 -1.15 -15.71 13.41
N ASP A 64 -2.47 -15.86 13.45
CA ASP A 64 -3.21 -16.38 14.62
C ASP A 64 -3.38 -17.92 14.57
N ALA A 65 -2.86 -18.58 13.54
CA ALA A 65 -2.87 -20.03 13.33
C ALA A 65 -1.47 -20.62 13.50
#